data_AF-A0A523PPC3-F1
#
_entry.id   AF-A0A523PPC3-F1
#
_cell.length_a   1.000
_cell.length_b   1.000
_cell.length_c   1.000
_cell.angle_alpha   90.00
_cell.angle_beta   90.00
_cell.angle_gamma   90.00
#
_symmetry.space_group_name_H-M   'P 1'
#
loop_
_entity.id
_entity.type
_entity.pdbx_description
1 polymer ?
#
loop_
_entity_poly.entity_id
_entity_poly.type
_entity_poly.pdbx_seq_one_letter_code
_entity_poly.pdbx_strand_id
1 'polypeptide(L)'
;MGLVRQSLLILPRPDLSGRGRDIVEFRLRAHDGVRLWGLLARSEWHGGDRPAFIRVAGPTERPEIDPETLQEGSADFVFQSPAGRRLEDRVLDVVRVHQVALATQGIDPDRVTFAAPRGGREPDEFMIARQLIDGQFC
;
A
#
# COMPACT_ATOMS: atom_id res chain seq x y z
N MET A 1 17.52 -20.21 -8.46
CA MET A 1 18.43 -19.06 -8.59
C MET A 1 17.83 -18.06 -9.55
N GLY A 2 17.63 -16.80 -9.11
CA GLY A 2 17.30 -15.67 -9.98
C GLY A 2 15.85 -15.12 -9.95
N LEU A 3 15.35 -14.63 -8.81
CA LEU A 3 14.18 -13.73 -8.81
C LEU A 3 14.66 -12.29 -8.73
N VAL A 4 14.56 -11.58 -9.86
CA VAL A 4 14.92 -10.16 -10.00
C VAL A 4 14.06 -9.31 -9.05
N ARG A 5 14.58 -9.03 -7.85
CA ARG A 5 14.03 -8.07 -6.87
C ARG A 5 14.45 -6.63 -7.23
N GLN A 6 14.10 -6.12 -8.41
CA GLN A 6 14.45 -4.74 -8.84
C GLN A 6 13.27 -3.92 -9.35
N SER A 7 12.03 -4.20 -8.89
CA SER A 7 10.84 -3.46 -9.31
C SER A 7 10.36 -2.38 -8.33
N LEU A 8 11.00 -2.24 -7.16
CA LEU A 8 10.59 -1.31 -6.09
C LEU A 8 11.67 -0.24 -5.90
N LEU A 9 11.27 1.02 -5.92
CA LEU A 9 12.09 2.17 -5.56
C LEU A 9 11.46 2.84 -4.34
N ILE A 10 12.28 3.14 -3.33
CA ILE A 10 11.87 3.88 -2.13
C ILE A 10 12.62 5.21 -2.12
N LEU A 11 11.89 6.30 -1.97
CA LEU A 11 12.40 7.66 -1.95
C LEU A 11 11.95 8.35 -0.66
N PRO A 12 12.85 8.80 0.21
CA PRO A 12 12.47 9.58 1.39
C PRO A 12 11.70 10.84 0.99
N ARG A 13 10.65 11.19 1.75
CA ARG A 13 9.89 12.44 1.58
C ARG A 13 10.08 13.32 2.81
N PRO A 14 11.25 13.98 2.97
CA PRO A 14 11.53 14.83 4.13
C PRO A 14 10.60 16.05 4.20
N ASP A 15 9.99 16.43 3.07
CA ASP A 15 8.98 17.47 2.97
C ASP A 15 7.63 17.08 3.61
N LEU A 16 7.32 15.77 3.66
CA LEU A 16 6.12 15.23 4.30
C LEU A 16 6.42 14.67 5.70
N SER A 17 7.62 14.15 5.90
CA SER A 17 8.09 13.60 7.17
C SER A 17 8.18 14.68 8.24
N GLY A 18 8.24 14.27 9.51
CA GLY A 18 8.27 15.20 10.63
C GLY A 18 8.43 14.48 11.96
N ARG A 19 8.28 15.22 13.08
CA ARG A 19 8.43 14.63 14.41
C ARG A 19 7.50 13.43 14.59
N GLY A 20 8.09 12.25 14.75
CA GLY A 20 7.36 11.01 15.02
C GLY A 20 6.72 10.34 13.81
N ARG A 21 6.94 10.85 12.59
CA ARG A 21 6.41 10.27 11.35
C ARG A 21 7.49 10.20 10.28
N ASP A 22 7.70 8.99 9.77
CA ASP A 22 8.55 8.72 8.61
C ASP A 22 7.65 8.47 7.40
N ILE A 23 7.85 9.24 6.34
CA ILE A 23 7.08 9.13 5.10
C ILE A 23 8.06 8.93 3.94
N VAL A 24 7.82 7.87 3.19
CA VAL A 24 8.55 7.55 1.96
C VAL A 24 7.59 7.44 0.79
N GLU A 25 8.04 7.85 -0.38
CA GLU A 25 7.40 7.53 -1.65
C GLU A 25 7.91 6.18 -2.13
N PHE A 26 7.00 5.28 -2.47
CA PHE A 26 7.35 4.04 -3.16
C PHE A 26 6.91 4.11 -4.61
N ARG A 27 7.73 3.55 -5.50
CA ARG A 27 7.38 3.31 -6.90
C ARG A 27 7.61 1.86 -7.24
N LEU A 28 6.57 1.20 -7.73
CA LEU A 28 6.54 -0.23 -7.95
C LEU A 28 6.13 -0.52 -9.39
N ARG A 29 6.85 -1.41 -10.07
CA ARG A 29 6.42 -1.93 -11.37
C ARG A 29 5.31 -2.96 -11.16
N ALA A 30 4.15 -2.70 -11.73
CA ALA A 30 3.02 -3.62 -11.82
C ALA A 30 3.33 -4.77 -12.80
N HIS A 31 2.43 -5.75 -12.84
CA HIS A 31 2.60 -6.97 -13.64
C HIS A 31 2.66 -6.69 -15.16
N ASP A 32 1.94 -5.67 -15.63
CA ASP A 32 1.88 -5.19 -17.02
C ASP A 32 3.01 -4.20 -17.37
N GLY A 33 3.87 -3.91 -16.40
CA GLY A 33 4.98 -2.97 -16.55
C GLY A 33 4.65 -1.51 -16.26
N VAL A 34 3.38 -1.17 -15.98
CA VAL A 34 3.00 0.18 -15.52
C VAL A 34 3.66 0.46 -14.18
N ARG A 35 4.06 1.72 -13.95
CA ARG A 35 4.70 2.13 -12.69
C ARG A 35 3.66 2.73 -11.76
N LEU A 36 3.32 1.97 -10.73
CA LEU A 36 2.55 2.44 -9.60
C LEU A 36 3.42 3.37 -8.75
N TRP A 37 2.78 4.35 -8.14
CA TRP A 37 3.41 5.23 -7.17
C TRP A 37 2.47 5.46 -6.00
N GLY A 38 3.05 5.62 -4.82
CA GLY A 38 2.31 5.78 -3.59
C GLY A 38 3.18 6.28 -2.45
N LEU A 39 2.57 6.48 -1.30
CA LEU A 39 3.23 6.85 -0.07
C LEU A 39 3.08 5.73 0.95
N LEU A 40 4.16 5.48 1.68
CA LEU A 40 4.17 4.71 2.91
C LEU A 40 4.46 5.68 4.05
N ALA A 41 3.58 5.71 5.04
CA ALA A 41 3.81 6.42 6.28
C ALA A 41 3.81 5.46 7.48
N ARG A 42 4.70 5.72 8.43
CA ARG A 42 4.80 4.96 9.67
C ARG A 42 5.21 5.85 10.84
N SER A 43 4.73 5.52 12.03
CA SER A 43 5.14 6.18 13.26
C SER A 43 6.56 5.76 13.67
N GLU A 44 7.42 6.72 14.02
CA GLU A 44 8.76 6.44 14.56
C GLU A 44 8.73 6.12 16.06
N TRP A 45 7.64 6.45 16.75
CA TRP A 45 7.53 6.27 18.21
C TRP A 45 7.12 4.85 18.61
N HIS A 46 6.57 4.08 17.67
CA HIS A 46 6.15 2.71 17.89
C HIS A 46 7.30 1.76 17.53
N GLY A 47 7.85 1.09 18.54
CA GLY A 47 8.79 -0.01 18.38
C GLY A 47 8.06 -1.32 18.06
N GLY A 48 8.71 -2.20 17.29
CA GLY A 48 8.19 -3.51 16.92
C GLY A 48 7.36 -3.54 15.63
N ASP A 49 6.79 -4.71 15.37
CA ASP A 49 5.94 -4.99 14.22
C ASP A 49 4.56 -4.36 14.42
N ARG A 50 4.05 -3.70 13.37
CA ARG A 50 2.81 -2.92 13.43
C ARG A 50 1.81 -3.37 12.36
N PRO A 51 0.50 -3.21 12.62
CA PRO A 51 -0.51 -3.41 11.58
C PRO A 51 -0.29 -2.42 10.42
N ALA A 52 -0.71 -2.82 9.22
CA ALA A 52 -0.65 -1.99 8.04
C ALA A 52 -2.02 -1.90 7.35
N PHE A 53 -2.35 -0.71 6.86
CA PHE A 53 -3.52 -0.46 6.05
C PHE A 53 -3.08 -0.11 4.63
N ILE A 54 -3.72 -0.73 3.65
CA ILE A 54 -3.52 -0.45 2.23
C ILE A 54 -4.76 0.24 1.70
N ARG A 55 -4.56 1.41 1.10
CA ARG A 55 -5.59 2.28 0.52
C ARG A 55 -5.24 2.61 -0.92
N VAL A 56 -6.26 2.93 -1.69
CA VAL A 56 -6.13 3.36 -3.09
C VAL A 56 -6.71 4.76 -3.24
N ALA A 57 -5.95 5.65 -3.86
CA ALA A 57 -6.41 6.96 -4.30
C ALA A 57 -6.90 6.87 -5.75
N GLY A 58 -7.93 7.64 -6.08
CA GLY A 58 -8.46 7.73 -7.44
C GLY A 58 -7.42 8.22 -8.46
N PRO A 59 -7.69 8.07 -9.76
CA PRO A 59 -6.71 8.34 -10.82
C PRO A 59 -6.30 9.80 -10.97
N THR A 60 -7.12 10.73 -10.47
CA THR A 60 -6.83 12.16 -10.42
C THR A 60 -6.48 12.64 -9.01
N GLU A 61 -6.59 11.76 -8.02
CA GLU A 61 -6.36 12.10 -6.62
C GLU A 61 -4.90 11.90 -6.26
N ARG A 62 -4.37 12.81 -5.45
CA ARG A 62 -3.04 12.61 -4.87
C ARG A 62 -3.15 11.60 -3.73
N PRO A 63 -2.28 10.59 -3.65
CA PRO A 63 -2.13 9.77 -2.44
C PRO A 63 -1.83 10.67 -1.25
N GLU A 64 -2.72 10.62 -0.26
CA GLU A 64 -2.63 11.38 0.99
C GLU A 64 -2.64 10.42 2.16
N ILE A 65 -1.76 10.69 3.12
CA ILE A 65 -1.59 9.89 4.33
C ILE A 65 -2.73 10.16 5.30
N ASP A 66 -3.23 9.09 5.92
CA ASP A 66 -4.23 9.19 6.98
C ASP A 66 -3.55 9.44 8.34
N PRO A 67 -3.68 10.65 8.92
CA PRO A 67 -3.02 10.98 10.19
C PRO A 67 -3.55 10.19 11.38
N GLU A 68 -4.82 9.74 11.36
CA GLU A 68 -5.40 8.96 12.46
C GLU A 68 -4.74 7.57 12.53
N THR A 69 -4.55 6.93 11.37
CA THR A 69 -3.84 5.65 11.27
C THR A 69 -2.43 5.69 11.87
N LEU A 70 -1.71 6.81 11.66
CA LEU A 70 -0.37 7.00 12.24
C LEU A 70 -0.39 7.24 13.75
N GLN A 71 -1.38 7.96 14.26
CA GLN A 71 -1.51 8.23 15.69
C GLN A 71 -1.73 6.94 16.48
N GLU A 72 -2.44 5.98 15.90
CA GLU A 72 -2.68 4.65 16.46
C GLU A 72 -1.47 3.70 16.33
N GLY A 73 -0.36 4.16 15.75
CA GLY A 73 0.87 3.38 15.60
C GLY A 73 0.91 2.44 14.42
N SER A 74 -0.08 2.50 13.53
CA SER A 74 -0.17 1.67 12.33
C SER A 74 0.65 2.25 11.17
N ALA A 75 0.96 1.41 10.18
CA ALA A 75 1.50 1.86 8.90
C ALA A 75 0.37 2.11 7.90
N ASP A 76 0.54 3.12 7.06
CA ASP A 76 -0.43 3.50 6.04
C ASP A 76 0.25 3.48 4.66
N PHE A 77 -0.22 2.60 3.79
CA PHE A 77 0.19 2.46 2.40
C PHE A 77 -0.93 3.00 1.53
N VAL A 78 -0.67 4.08 0.78
CA VAL A 78 -1.65 4.64 -0.16
C VAL A 78 -1.00 4.77 -1.53
N PHE A 79 -1.63 4.22 -2.57
CA PHE A 79 -1.14 4.34 -3.94
C PHE A 79 -2.21 4.89 -4.87
N GLN A 80 -1.77 5.57 -5.93
CA GLN A 80 -2.68 6.08 -6.95
C GLN A 80 -3.03 4.97 -7.95
N SER A 81 -4.33 4.77 -8.19
CA SER A 81 -4.80 3.89 -9.26
C SER A 81 -4.61 4.58 -10.62
N PRO A 82 -3.95 3.96 -11.61
CA PRO A 82 -3.85 4.55 -12.95
C PRO A 82 -5.22 4.73 -13.63
N ALA A 83 -5.38 5.80 -14.42
CA ALA A 83 -6.62 6.08 -15.13
C ALA A 83 -6.96 5.01 -16.19
N GLY A 84 -8.25 4.66 -16.32
CA GLY A 84 -8.75 3.74 -17.35
C GLY A 84 -8.31 2.28 -17.17
N ARG A 85 -7.76 1.92 -16.00
CA ARG A 85 -7.22 0.60 -15.72
C ARG A 85 -8.33 -0.43 -15.51
N ARG A 86 -8.20 -1.61 -16.13
CA ARG A 86 -9.19 -2.70 -16.03
C ARG A 86 -9.23 -3.25 -14.61
N LEU A 87 -10.35 -3.88 -14.24
CA LEU A 87 -10.49 -4.47 -12.90
C LEU A 87 -9.41 -5.53 -12.63
N GLU A 88 -9.12 -6.40 -13.60
CA GLU A 88 -8.05 -7.42 -13.50
C GLU A 88 -6.70 -6.80 -13.13
N ASP A 89 -6.32 -5.72 -13.82
CA ASP A 89 -5.06 -5.02 -13.57
C ASP A 89 -5.05 -4.34 -12.19
N ARG A 90 -6.17 -3.72 -11.79
CA ARG A 90 -6.32 -3.10 -10.47
C ARG A 90 -6.20 -4.12 -9.33
N VAL A 91 -6.79 -5.31 -9.49
CA VAL A 91 -6.64 -6.40 -8.52
C VAL A 91 -5.17 -6.80 -8.39
N LEU A 92 -4.47 -6.98 -9.51
CA LEU A 92 -3.06 -7.37 -9.50
C LEU A 92 -2.16 -6.27 -8.92
N ASP A 93 -2.50 -5.00 -9.09
CA ASP A 93 -1.82 -3.89 -8.43
C ASP A 93 -1.95 -3.97 -6.91
N VAL A 94 -3.16 -4.21 -6.40
CA VAL A 94 -3.43 -4.37 -4.95
C VAL A 94 -2.62 -5.53 -4.37
N VAL A 95 -2.63 -6.68 -5.05
CA VAL A 95 -1.82 -7.85 -4.65
C VAL A 95 -0.33 -7.49 -4.63
N ARG A 96 0.15 -6.71 -5.61
CA ARG A 96 1.55 -6.29 -5.67
C ARG A 96 1.91 -5.34 -4.53
N VAL A 97 1.05 -4.39 -4.18
CA VAL A 97 1.24 -3.48 -3.04
C VAL A 97 1.19 -4.25 -1.72
N HIS A 98 0.30 -5.23 -1.59
CA HIS A 98 0.25 -6.14 -0.44
C HIS A 98 1.58 -6.88 -0.25
N GLN A 99 2.16 -7.43 -1.32
CA GLN A 99 3.49 -8.06 -1.28
C GLN A 99 4.60 -7.09 -0.83
N VAL A 100 4.50 -5.80 -1.20
CA VAL A 100 5.44 -4.78 -0.72
C VAL A 100 5.24 -4.51 0.77
N ALA A 101 4.00 -4.44 1.25
CA ALA A 101 3.70 -4.27 2.67
C ALA A 101 4.29 -5.42 3.50
N LEU A 102 4.06 -6.68 3.09
CA LEU A 102 4.63 -7.86 3.74
C LEU A 102 6.17 -7.89 3.72
N ALA A 103 6.79 -7.33 2.69
CA ALA A 103 8.25 -7.25 2.58
C ALA A 103 8.86 -6.05 3.33
N THR A 104 8.03 -5.15 3.86
CA THR A 104 8.48 -3.95 4.56
C THR A 104 8.82 -4.28 6.00
N GLN A 105 10.04 -3.92 6.43
CA GLN A 105 10.49 -4.17 7.81
C GLN A 105 9.62 -3.40 8.82
N GLY A 106 9.26 -4.08 9.91
CA GLY A 106 8.46 -3.53 11.00
C GLY A 106 6.95 -3.56 10.74
N ILE A 107 6.50 -4.28 9.71
CA ILE A 107 5.09 -4.60 9.46
C ILE A 107 4.82 -6.02 9.96
N ASP A 108 3.73 -6.18 10.70
CA ASP A 108 3.19 -7.47 11.09
C ASP A 108 2.46 -8.10 9.90
N PRO A 109 2.95 -9.24 9.35
CA PRO A 109 2.39 -9.84 8.15
C PRO A 109 0.96 -10.36 8.35
N ASP A 110 0.57 -10.70 9.58
CA ASP A 110 -0.78 -11.22 9.90
C ASP A 110 -1.80 -10.09 10.08
N ARG A 111 -1.35 -8.82 10.05
CA ARG A 111 -2.17 -7.63 10.31
C ARG A 111 -2.09 -6.60 9.17
N VAL A 112 -1.97 -7.06 7.94
CA VAL A 112 -2.09 -6.24 6.74
C VAL A 112 -3.52 -6.28 6.22
N THR A 113 -4.17 -5.12 6.11
CA THR A 113 -5.59 -5.03 5.73
C THR A 113 -5.84 -4.01 4.63
N PHE A 114 -6.88 -4.23 3.83
CA PHE A 114 -7.37 -3.24 2.85
C PHE A 114 -8.38 -2.32 3.53
N ALA A 115 -8.14 -1.01 3.45
CA ALA A 115 -9.03 0.00 4.02
C ALA A 115 -9.73 0.78 2.90
N ALA A 116 -11.05 0.82 2.95
CA ALA A 116 -11.84 1.61 2.01
C ALA A 116 -11.47 3.10 2.10
N PRO A 117 -11.61 3.87 1.01
CA PRO A 117 -11.54 5.32 1.07
C PRO A 117 -12.53 5.85 2.11
N ARG A 118 -12.15 6.88 2.87
CA ARG A 118 -13.01 7.46 3.93
C ARG A 118 -14.38 7.85 3.35
N GLY A 119 -15.45 7.28 3.90
CA GLY A 119 -16.83 7.53 3.48
C GLY A 119 -17.25 6.90 2.14
N GLY A 120 -16.38 6.08 1.54
CA GLY A 120 -16.64 5.38 0.28
C GLY A 120 -17.07 3.92 0.47
N ARG A 121 -17.61 3.34 -0.59
CA ARG A 121 -17.81 1.88 -0.70
C ARG A 121 -16.44 1.21 -0.86
N GLU A 122 -16.27 0.02 -0.28
CA GLU A 122 -15.09 -0.82 -0.52
C GLU A 122 -14.92 -1.09 -2.03
N PRO A 123 -13.73 -0.82 -2.61
CA PRO A 123 -13.45 -1.11 -4.02
C PRO A 123 -13.53 -2.61 -4.34
N ASP A 124 -14.06 -2.97 -5.51
CA ASP A 124 -14.18 -4.37 -5.94
C ASP A 124 -12.82 -5.08 -6.00
N GLU A 125 -11.77 -4.34 -6.39
CA GLU A 125 -10.40 -4.86 -6.41
C GLU A 125 -9.89 -5.33 -5.04
N PHE A 126 -10.37 -4.74 -3.94
CA PHE A 126 -9.98 -5.16 -2.58
C PHE A 126 -10.69 -6.45 -2.19
N MET A 127 -11.98 -6.58 -2.52
CA MET A 127 -12.73 -7.81 -2.27
C MET A 127 -12.11 -9.00 -3.03
N ILE A 128 -11.79 -8.82 -4.31
CA ILE A 128 -11.20 -9.87 -5.14
C ILE A 128 -9.75 -10.17 -4.70
N ALA A 129 -8.94 -9.15 -4.41
CA ALA A 129 -7.57 -9.34 -3.94
C ALA A 129 -7.52 -10.11 -2.61
N ARG A 130 -8.43 -9.82 -1.68
CA ARG A 130 -8.56 -10.55 -0.40
C ARG A 130 -8.79 -12.04 -0.64
N GLN A 131 -9.75 -12.39 -1.49
CA GLN A 131 -10.03 -13.80 -1.85
C GLN A 131 -8.82 -14.51 -2.50
N LEU A 132 -8.07 -13.79 -3.35
CA LEU A 132 -6.84 -14.31 -3.99
C LEU A 132 -5.70 -14.54 -3.00
N ILE A 133 -5.55 -13.66 -2.02
CA ILE A 133 -4.49 -13.76 -1.02
C ILE A 133 -4.82 -14.85 0.01
N ASP A 134 -6.09 -14.93 0.43
CA ASP A 134 -6.56 -15.91 1.41
C ASP A 134 -6.68 -17.33 0.82
N GLY A 135 -6.46 -17.49 -0.48
CA GLY A 135 -6.52 -18.79 -1.17
C GLY A 135 -7.92 -19.39 -1.25
N GLN A 136 -8.97 -18.58 -1.04
CA GLN A 136 -10.36 -19.01 -1.09
C GLN A 136 -10.89 -19.00 -2.54
N PHE A 137 -10.32 -19.86 -3.38
CA PHE A 137 -10.98 -20.32 -4.60
C PHE A 137 -11.21 -21.82 -4.45
N CYS A 138 -12.34 -22.17 -3.82
CA CYS A 138 -12.90 -23.52 -3.79
C CYS A 138 -14.06 -23.60 -4.78
#